data_AF-A0A3D0R7U1-F1
#
_entry.id   AF-A0A3D0R7U1-F1
#
_cell.length_a   1.000
_cell.length_b   1.000
_cell.length_c   1.000
_cell.angle_alpha   90.00
_cell.angle_beta   90.00
_cell.angle_gamma   90.00
#
_symmetry.space_group_name_H-M   'P 1'
#
loop_
_entity.id
_entity.type
_entity.pdbx_description
1 polymer ?
#
loop_
_entity_poly.entity_id
_entity_poly.type
_entity_poly.pdbx_seq_one_letter_code
_entity_poly.pdbx_strand_id
1 'polypeptide(L)'
;MTIQINKEVDIYKLPDSNTQMILTSTLDKPLEVTLGDLHGNAMKLLYMLVEHGVISELSEDTYRELVRIYLAHLDEDQRYHYPNIDGIIKAELIEKDLEQFKTIIKGLKINPNCLIRLIGSELCDKGNNDYFTMLILEKLRIEKVPVKILLSNHSLQYIEMYEKIKKLIKKNTNLNSVAKDLQSTINNIGMMNSPFHSKNVEPGEQAHSLQALGRIFAKGWVDLTAITTFVEQTYYEQLELISYSISRDKQEITLYTHAPIGLETIKEIAQKYKVAYQADSIDALSETINNINAAFRLDIKPEFVKSFVPEQSNFSEQNETAKNSLLRVIGNRHVNDSSKASLERPARLNGYRLNFVHGHDEQHPNTPNSHNLYSNLGESESSYQGGYKVSVDNYEPLPKFEYLLRVLARNHQRLEQSKARDKLEASQTLIDCLNKAYTTNCIKGMEVSADNIINFTNACSEAINEAEPVFGIHRGWKRFFMNLGLAIAGAGVVYLGALALRKCMGYKHIRFFGSTRSEDILEDFKKELENINNREFFEISY
;
A
#
# COMPACT_ATOMS: atom_id res chain seq x y z
N MET A 1 -15.34 13.94 2.34
CA MET A 1 -14.90 15.14 1.62
C MET A 1 -13.43 14.99 1.33
N THR A 2 -13.15 14.65 0.08
CA THR A 2 -11.81 14.60 -0.49
C THR A 2 -11.31 16.01 -0.76
N ILE A 3 -10.19 16.40 -0.17
CA ILE A 3 -9.55 17.68 -0.45
C ILE A 3 -8.45 17.43 -1.48
N GLN A 4 -8.60 18.07 -2.64
CA GLN A 4 -7.53 18.14 -3.63
C GLN A 4 -6.64 19.33 -3.34
N ILE A 5 -5.34 19.08 -3.23
CA ILE A 5 -4.35 20.13 -2.99
C ILE A 5 -3.49 20.23 -4.24
N ASN A 6 -3.44 21.44 -4.79
CA ASN A 6 -2.59 21.80 -5.90
C ASN A 6 -1.55 22.80 -5.37
N LYS A 7 -0.30 22.35 -5.22
CA LYS A 7 0.79 23.17 -4.70
C LYS A 7 1.98 23.06 -5.65
N GLU A 8 2.51 24.21 -6.05
CA GLU A 8 3.79 24.29 -6.76
C GLU A 8 4.91 24.00 -5.77
N VAL A 9 5.76 23.03 -6.09
CA VAL A 9 6.83 22.55 -5.21
C VAL A 9 8.13 22.35 -5.97
N ASP A 10 9.22 22.20 -5.21
CA ASP A 10 10.51 21.73 -5.68
C ASP A 10 10.85 20.46 -4.89
N ILE A 11 10.77 19.28 -5.54
CA ILE A 11 11.01 18.00 -4.86
C ILE A 11 12.48 17.75 -4.52
N TYR A 12 13.38 18.67 -4.87
CA TYR A 12 14.79 18.66 -4.50
C TYR A 12 15.12 19.66 -3.39
N LYS A 13 14.09 20.32 -2.83
CA LYS A 13 14.19 21.10 -1.60
C LYS A 13 13.36 20.43 -0.51
N LEU A 14 13.88 20.42 0.72
CA LEU A 14 13.10 20.00 1.87
C LEU A 14 11.84 20.91 1.96
N PRO A 15 10.63 20.36 2.14
CA PRO A 15 9.44 21.19 2.29
C PRO A 15 9.55 22.11 3.51
N ASP A 16 9.19 23.39 3.35
CA ASP A 16 9.26 24.37 4.44
C ASP A 16 8.33 23.92 5.58
N SER A 17 8.91 23.84 6.79
CA SER A 17 8.21 23.59 8.06
C SER A 17 6.94 24.40 8.27
N ASN A 18 6.85 25.64 7.75
CA ASN A 18 5.65 26.48 7.85
C ASN A 18 4.55 26.09 6.85
N THR A 19 4.91 25.36 5.80
CA THR A 19 4.00 24.92 4.73
C THR A 19 3.70 23.43 4.79
N GLN A 20 4.46 22.67 5.60
CA GLN A 20 4.13 21.30 5.92
C GLN A 20 2.68 21.28 6.38
N MET A 21 1.87 20.46 5.73
CA MET A 21 0.58 20.14 6.27
C MET A 21 0.83 19.30 7.51
N ILE A 22 0.96 20.00 8.64
CA ILE A 22 1.17 19.39 9.93
C ILE A 22 -0.04 18.51 10.20
N LEU A 23 0.07 17.22 9.84
CA LEU A 23 -0.87 16.16 10.18
C LEU A 23 -1.08 16.03 11.69
N THR A 24 -0.28 16.74 12.49
CA THR A 24 -0.28 16.67 13.95
C THR A 24 -0.98 17.84 14.66
N SER A 25 -1.46 18.89 13.97
CA SER A 25 -1.90 20.11 14.68
C SER A 25 -3.40 20.33 14.81
N THR A 26 -4.26 19.70 14.00
CA THR A 26 -5.71 20.01 14.01
C THR A 26 -6.65 18.81 14.00
N LEU A 27 -6.14 17.59 13.82
CA LEU A 27 -6.96 16.39 13.72
C LEU A 27 -6.37 15.31 14.62
N ASP A 28 -7.05 14.98 15.72
CA ASP A 28 -6.78 13.80 16.56
C ASP A 28 -7.03 12.47 15.81
N LYS A 29 -6.93 12.45 14.47
CA LYS A 29 -7.50 11.40 13.63
C LYS A 29 -6.53 10.90 12.56
N PRO A 30 -6.60 9.60 12.23
CA PRO A 30 -5.75 8.99 11.21
C PRO A 30 -6.12 9.55 9.84
N LEU A 31 -5.13 10.01 9.10
CA LEU A 31 -5.32 10.65 7.80
C LEU A 31 -5.07 9.66 6.67
N GLU A 32 -5.83 9.74 5.58
CA GLU A 32 -5.50 9.03 4.34
C GLU A 32 -4.93 10.02 3.31
N VAL A 33 -3.72 9.75 2.83
CA VAL A 33 -3.04 10.54 1.80
C VAL A 33 -2.93 9.69 0.54
N THR A 34 -3.55 10.15 -0.54
CA THR A 34 -3.43 9.52 -1.86
C THR A 34 -2.56 10.36 -2.78
N LEU A 35 -1.40 9.81 -3.12
CA LEU A 35 -0.43 10.40 -4.04
C LEU A 35 -0.76 10.00 -5.48
N GLY A 36 -0.68 10.96 -6.40
CA GLY A 36 -0.75 10.71 -7.85
C GLY A 36 0.44 9.90 -8.37
N ASP A 37 0.61 9.85 -9.70
CA ASP A 37 1.68 9.08 -10.33
C ASP A 37 3.06 9.49 -9.81
N LEU A 38 3.86 8.50 -9.42
CA LEU A 38 5.19 8.74 -8.85
C LEU A 38 6.30 8.82 -9.89
N HIS A 39 6.07 8.34 -11.12
CA HIS A 39 7.06 8.28 -12.21
C HIS A 39 8.38 7.62 -11.80
N GLY A 40 8.35 6.63 -10.90
CA GLY A 40 9.54 5.96 -10.38
C GLY A 40 10.46 6.87 -9.57
N ASN A 41 9.98 8.06 -9.18
CA ASN A 41 10.79 9.09 -8.56
C ASN A 41 10.78 8.99 -7.03
N ALA A 42 11.85 8.39 -6.47
CA ALA A 42 12.00 8.22 -5.03
C ALA A 42 12.05 9.55 -4.26
N MET A 43 12.57 10.62 -4.85
CA MET A 43 12.60 11.94 -4.20
C MET A 43 11.21 12.58 -4.15
N LYS A 44 10.39 12.38 -5.18
CA LYS A 44 8.97 12.76 -5.14
C LYS A 44 8.27 12.05 -3.99
N LEU A 45 8.46 10.73 -3.84
CA LEU A 45 7.88 9.98 -2.72
C LEU A 45 8.36 10.53 -1.36
N LEU A 46 9.67 10.72 -1.17
CA LEU A 46 10.23 11.29 0.07
C LEU A 46 9.68 12.68 0.37
N TYR A 47 9.64 13.56 -0.63
CA TYR A 47 9.08 14.91 -0.51
C TYR A 47 7.65 14.84 0.04
N MET A 48 6.79 14.02 -0.56
CA MET A 48 5.39 13.89 -0.15
C MET A 48 5.25 13.33 1.26
N LEU A 49 6.08 12.36 1.63
CA LEU A 49 6.08 11.78 2.98
C LEU A 49 6.50 12.81 4.04
N VAL A 50 7.43 13.72 3.74
CA VAL A 50 7.81 14.82 4.66
C VAL A 50 6.72 15.89 4.71
N GLU A 51 6.26 16.36 3.53
CA GLU A 51 5.26 17.41 3.39
C GLU A 51 3.95 17.08 4.11
N HIS A 52 3.58 15.80 4.07
CA HIS A 52 2.42 15.25 4.77
C HIS A 52 2.79 14.59 6.09
N GLY A 53 3.86 15.01 6.79
CA GLY A 53 4.11 14.63 8.19
C GLY A 53 4.22 13.13 8.49
N VAL A 54 4.46 12.30 7.48
CA VAL A 54 4.74 10.86 7.61
C VAL A 54 6.19 10.67 8.04
N ILE A 55 7.10 11.45 7.48
CA ILE A 55 8.49 11.56 7.92
C ILE A 55 8.61 12.82 8.77
N SER A 56 9.21 12.69 9.95
CA SER A 56 9.48 13.80 10.86
C SER A 56 10.98 13.96 11.10
N GLU A 57 11.38 15.17 11.52
CA GLU A 57 12.75 15.47 11.95
C GLU A 57 13.85 15.19 10.90
N LEU A 58 13.55 15.41 9.62
CA LEU A 58 14.54 15.31 8.55
C LEU A 58 15.23 16.66 8.37
N SER A 59 16.56 16.70 8.59
CA SER A 59 17.33 17.94 8.41
C SER A 59 17.53 18.28 6.94
N GLU A 60 17.70 19.57 6.64
CA GLU A 60 17.96 20.06 5.29
C GLU A 60 19.23 19.45 4.69
N ASP A 61 20.30 19.32 5.49
CA ASP A 61 21.54 18.64 5.08
C ASP A 61 21.31 17.18 4.68
N THR A 62 20.53 16.45 5.47
CA THR A 62 20.24 15.04 5.17
C THR A 62 19.38 14.93 3.91
N TYR A 63 18.41 15.84 3.72
CA TYR A 63 17.59 15.88 2.52
C TYR A 63 18.43 16.22 1.28
N ARG A 64 19.30 17.24 1.36
CA ARG A 64 20.24 17.58 0.29
C ARG A 64 21.13 16.40 -0.08
N GLU A 65 21.59 15.63 0.89
CA GLU A 65 22.40 14.45 0.65
C GLU A 65 21.61 13.33 -0.05
N LEU A 66 20.35 13.09 0.33
CA LEU A 66 19.47 12.16 -0.39
C LEU A 66 19.27 12.58 -1.84
N VAL A 67 19.05 13.87 -2.09
CA VAL A 67 18.92 14.42 -3.45
C VAL A 67 20.22 14.22 -4.23
N ARG A 68 21.38 14.54 -3.64
CA ARG A 68 22.70 14.33 -4.28
C ARG A 68 22.88 12.87 -4.69
N ILE A 69 22.63 11.94 -3.77
CA ILE A 69 22.74 10.50 -4.05
C ILE A 69 21.78 10.07 -5.17
N TYR A 70 20.52 10.51 -5.10
CA TYR A 70 19.52 10.21 -6.11
C TYR A 70 19.95 10.67 -7.51
N LEU A 71 20.42 11.91 -7.63
CA LEU A 71 20.87 12.50 -8.88
C LEU A 71 22.19 11.90 -9.40
N ALA A 72 23.08 11.44 -8.51
CA ALA A 72 24.31 10.76 -8.91
C ALA A 72 24.06 9.42 -9.61
N HIS A 73 22.86 8.84 -9.45
CA HIS A 73 22.43 7.60 -10.09
C HIS A 73 21.67 7.81 -11.42
N LEU A 74 21.79 9.00 -12.02
CA LEU A 74 21.41 9.24 -13.41
C LEU A 74 22.38 8.52 -14.38
N ASP A 75 22.03 8.49 -15.67
CA ASP A 75 22.80 7.75 -16.67
C ASP A 75 24.26 8.26 -16.76
N GLU A 76 25.21 7.34 -16.98
CA GLU A 76 26.65 7.63 -16.99
C GLU A 76 26.97 8.69 -18.06
N ASP A 77 27.94 9.58 -17.78
CA ASP A 77 28.42 10.70 -18.61
C ASP A 77 27.64 12.02 -18.62
N GLN A 78 26.54 12.13 -17.86
CA GLN A 78 25.87 13.42 -17.66
C GLN A 78 26.45 14.21 -16.48
N ARG A 79 26.57 15.53 -16.65
CA ARG A 79 26.99 16.47 -15.61
C ARG A 79 25.84 17.41 -15.30
N TYR A 80 25.39 17.38 -14.06
CA TYR A 80 24.29 18.22 -13.65
C TYR A 80 24.75 19.35 -12.73
N HIS A 81 24.22 20.54 -12.99
CA HIS A 81 24.25 21.63 -12.06
C HIS A 81 22.83 21.89 -11.57
N TYR A 82 22.60 21.59 -10.30
CA TYR A 82 21.34 21.89 -9.63
C TYR A 82 21.55 23.08 -8.69
N PRO A 83 20.70 24.12 -8.73
CA PRO A 83 20.92 25.35 -7.96
C PRO A 83 21.06 25.17 -6.45
N ASN A 84 20.59 24.05 -5.91
CA ASN A 84 20.52 23.78 -4.47
C ASN A 84 21.53 22.71 -4.02
N ILE A 85 22.46 22.32 -4.89
CA ILE A 85 23.51 21.34 -4.58
C ILE A 85 24.84 21.96 -4.99
N ASP A 86 25.76 22.06 -4.03
CA ASP A 86 27.07 22.64 -4.27
C ASP A 86 27.89 21.75 -5.22
N GLY A 87 28.34 22.35 -6.32
CA GLY A 87 29.23 21.72 -7.29
C GLY A 87 28.54 21.11 -8.51
N ILE A 88 29.31 20.31 -9.25
CA ILE A 88 28.83 19.52 -10.39
C ILE A 88 28.63 18.09 -9.87
N ILE A 89 27.42 17.58 -9.97
CA ILE A 89 27.17 16.15 -9.74
C ILE A 89 27.60 15.44 -11.02
N LYS A 90 28.68 14.67 -10.92
CA LYS A 90 29.05 13.71 -11.95
C LYS A 90 28.22 12.46 -11.70
N ALA A 91 27.36 12.10 -12.66
CA ALA A 91 26.64 10.83 -12.61
C ALA A 91 27.66 9.69 -12.62
N GLU A 92 27.79 9.03 -11.47
CA GLU A 92 28.64 7.86 -11.30
C GLU A 92 27.93 6.97 -10.28
N LEU A 93 27.59 5.76 -10.71
CA LEU A 93 27.09 4.73 -9.82
C LEU A 93 28.17 4.48 -8.74
N ILE A 94 27.86 4.79 -7.48
CA ILE A 94 28.77 4.67 -6.34
C ILE A 94 28.15 3.74 -5.30
N GLU A 95 28.76 2.59 -5.04
CA GLU A 95 28.28 1.61 -4.05
C GLU A 95 28.10 2.24 -2.65
N LYS A 96 29.02 3.12 -2.26
CA LYS A 96 28.95 3.85 -0.99
C LYS A 96 27.71 4.74 -0.88
N ASP A 97 27.24 5.32 -1.99
CA ASP A 97 26.06 6.16 -2.01
C ASP A 97 24.79 5.33 -1.75
N LEU A 98 24.73 4.08 -2.25
CA LEU A 98 23.63 3.15 -1.95
C LEU A 98 23.57 2.82 -0.45
N GLU A 99 24.71 2.49 0.16
CA GLU A 99 24.77 2.19 1.60
C GLU A 99 24.48 3.42 2.46
N GLN A 100 24.89 4.61 2.01
CA GLN A 100 24.55 5.86 2.67
C GLN A 100 23.05 6.17 2.59
N PHE A 101 22.44 6.04 1.41
CA PHE A 101 20.99 6.21 1.23
C PHE A 101 20.22 5.27 2.16
N LYS A 102 20.55 3.97 2.13
CA LYS A 102 19.98 2.94 3.00
C LYS A 102 20.15 3.26 4.49
N THR A 103 21.30 3.78 4.89
CA THR A 103 21.55 4.20 6.28
C THR A 103 20.65 5.36 6.69
N ILE A 104 20.52 6.38 5.82
CA ILE A 104 19.62 7.51 6.05
C ILE A 104 18.17 7.04 6.16
N ILE A 105 17.68 6.26 5.19
CA ILE A 105 16.30 5.74 5.18
C ILE A 105 15.98 4.94 6.45
N LYS A 106 16.90 4.07 6.89
CA LYS A 106 16.73 3.31 8.15
C LYS A 106 16.58 4.24 9.37
N GLY A 107 17.30 5.35 9.38
CA GLY A 107 17.30 6.34 10.47
C GLY A 107 16.08 7.26 10.50
N LEU A 108 15.25 7.30 9.44
CA LEU A 108 14.08 8.17 9.39
C LEU A 108 13.08 7.87 10.51
N LYS A 109 12.52 8.92 11.09
CA LYS A 109 11.42 8.85 12.05
C LYS A 109 10.09 8.88 11.32
N ILE A 110 9.34 7.79 11.43
CA ILE A 110 8.09 7.59 10.72
C ILE A 110 6.91 7.72 11.67
N ASN A 111 5.87 8.44 11.24
CA ASN A 111 4.57 8.49 11.87
C ASN A 111 3.64 7.45 11.23
N PRO A 112 3.30 6.35 11.94
CA PRO A 112 2.44 5.31 11.40
C PRO A 112 0.95 5.64 11.39
N ASN A 113 0.55 6.81 11.94
CA ASN A 113 -0.86 7.18 12.07
C ASN A 113 -1.44 7.82 10.79
N CYS A 114 -1.11 7.24 9.64
CA CYS A 114 -1.63 7.66 8.35
C CYS A 114 -1.70 6.46 7.41
N LEU A 115 -2.69 6.44 6.52
CA LEU A 115 -2.71 5.53 5.38
C LEU A 115 -2.12 6.26 4.18
N ILE A 116 -1.15 5.64 3.52
CA ILE A 116 -0.57 6.13 2.27
C ILE A 116 -1.10 5.28 1.12
N ARG A 117 -1.63 5.95 0.11
CA ARG A 117 -2.08 5.34 -1.13
C ARG A 117 -1.27 5.88 -2.28
N LEU A 118 -0.67 4.98 -3.05
CA LEU A 118 0.03 5.29 -4.28
C LEU A 118 -0.88 4.93 -5.45
N ILE A 119 -1.18 5.88 -6.33
CA ILE A 119 -2.01 5.63 -7.51
C ILE A 119 -1.30 4.74 -8.54
N GLY A 120 0.02 4.60 -8.45
CA GLY A 120 0.82 3.68 -9.26
C GLY A 120 2.05 4.39 -9.82
N SER A 121 2.71 3.72 -10.77
CA SER A 121 3.94 4.23 -11.40
C SER A 121 5.05 4.52 -10.38
N GLU A 122 5.10 3.73 -9.32
CA GLU A 122 6.09 3.82 -8.25
C GLU A 122 7.43 3.14 -8.57
N LEU A 123 7.41 2.18 -9.49
CA LEU A 123 8.57 1.42 -9.96
C LEU A 123 8.53 1.29 -11.48
N CYS A 124 9.66 0.93 -12.09
CA CYS A 124 9.81 0.66 -13.51
C CYS A 124 9.32 1.81 -14.40
N ASP A 125 9.73 3.04 -14.07
CA ASP A 125 9.29 4.26 -14.73
C ASP A 125 10.51 5.18 -14.97
N LYS A 126 10.29 6.48 -15.22
CA LYS A 126 11.32 7.45 -15.65
C LYS A 126 12.33 7.87 -14.57
N GLY A 127 12.06 7.59 -13.29
CA GLY A 127 12.93 7.98 -12.20
C GLY A 127 14.32 7.33 -12.23
N ASN A 128 15.18 7.69 -11.27
CA ASN A 128 16.60 7.35 -11.39
C ASN A 128 16.94 5.91 -10.99
N ASN A 129 16.29 5.34 -9.98
CA ASN A 129 16.59 3.97 -9.54
C ASN A 129 15.47 3.39 -8.66
N ASP A 130 14.91 2.26 -9.07
CA ASP A 130 13.85 1.55 -8.32
C ASP A 130 14.30 1.13 -6.91
N TYR A 131 15.58 0.87 -6.70
CA TYR A 131 16.11 0.47 -5.39
C TYR A 131 15.85 1.51 -4.30
N PHE A 132 15.86 2.79 -4.65
CA PHE A 132 15.56 3.85 -3.69
C PHE A 132 14.09 3.83 -3.26
N THR A 133 13.17 3.66 -4.21
CA THR A 133 11.74 3.51 -3.89
C THR A 133 11.49 2.26 -3.07
N MET A 134 12.14 1.14 -3.40
CA MET A 134 12.06 -0.11 -2.63
C MET A 134 12.43 0.13 -1.16
N LEU A 135 13.57 0.76 -0.88
CA LEU A 135 14.03 1.03 0.49
C LEU A 135 13.04 1.89 1.28
N ILE A 136 12.43 2.89 0.65
CA ILE A 136 11.41 3.74 1.28
C ILE A 136 10.17 2.91 1.64
N LEU A 137 9.65 2.12 0.70
CA LEU A 137 8.48 1.26 0.92
C LEU A 137 8.73 0.19 1.99
N GLU A 138 9.93 -0.41 2.01
CA GLU A 138 10.33 -1.33 3.08
C GLU A 138 10.36 -0.65 4.44
N LYS A 139 10.88 0.57 4.52
CA LYS A 139 10.89 1.36 5.76
C LYS A 139 9.47 1.64 6.24
N LEU A 140 8.56 2.07 5.36
CA LEU A 140 7.15 2.28 5.72
C LEU A 140 6.50 1.00 6.26
N ARG A 141 6.77 -0.16 5.64
CA ARG A 141 6.28 -1.45 6.12
C ARG A 141 6.86 -1.83 7.49
N ILE A 142 8.17 -1.70 7.68
CA ILE A 142 8.85 -2.01 8.94
C ILE A 142 8.27 -1.16 10.09
N GLU A 143 7.99 0.11 9.81
CA GLU A 143 7.37 1.06 10.75
C GLU A 143 5.84 0.93 10.81
N LYS A 144 5.27 -0.06 10.10
CA LYS A 144 3.84 -0.42 10.11
C LYS A 144 2.92 0.70 9.63
N VAL A 145 3.38 1.54 8.72
CA VAL A 145 2.51 2.48 7.99
C VAL A 145 1.62 1.66 7.05
N PRO A 146 0.28 1.78 7.13
CA PRO A 146 -0.61 1.23 6.12
C PRO A 146 -0.31 1.84 4.74
N VAL A 147 0.20 1.02 3.81
CA VAL A 147 0.43 1.42 2.43
C VAL A 147 -0.44 0.61 1.49
N LYS A 148 -1.07 1.27 0.52
CA LYS A 148 -1.83 0.66 -0.56
C LYS A 148 -1.28 1.15 -1.90
N ILE A 149 -0.90 0.24 -2.78
CA ILE A 149 -0.36 0.54 -4.11
C ILE A 149 -1.37 0.05 -5.14
N LEU A 150 -1.91 0.97 -5.94
CA LEU A 150 -2.80 0.59 -7.03
C LEU A 150 -1.97 0.01 -8.17
N LEU A 151 -2.34 -1.17 -8.66
CA LEU A 151 -1.63 -1.81 -9.77
C LEU A 151 -1.63 -0.90 -11.00
N SER A 152 -0.44 -0.60 -11.53
CA SER A 152 -0.26 0.12 -12.80
C SER A 152 0.31 -0.76 -13.91
N ASN A 153 0.36 -0.21 -15.13
CA ASN A 153 1.11 -0.80 -16.23
C ASN A 153 2.61 -0.93 -15.91
N HIS A 154 3.19 0.01 -15.17
CA HIS A 154 4.59 -0.05 -14.72
C HIS A 154 4.79 -1.06 -13.58
N SER A 155 3.82 -1.19 -12.65
CA SER A 155 3.82 -2.27 -11.66
C SER A 155 3.90 -3.64 -12.33
N LEU A 156 3.13 -3.87 -13.41
CA LEU A 156 3.20 -5.13 -14.15
C LEU A 156 4.55 -5.40 -14.78
N GLN A 157 5.23 -4.39 -15.32
CA GLN A 157 6.57 -4.55 -15.89
C GLN A 157 7.58 -4.96 -14.82
N TYR A 158 7.50 -4.36 -13.63
CA TYR A 158 8.34 -4.73 -12.49
C TYR A 158 8.08 -6.17 -12.04
N ILE A 159 6.81 -6.59 -11.97
CA ILE A 159 6.42 -7.97 -11.62
C ILE A 159 6.92 -8.95 -12.69
N GLU A 160 6.79 -8.60 -13.98
CA GLU A 160 7.27 -9.44 -15.09
C GLU A 160 8.77 -9.68 -15.01
N MET A 161 9.53 -8.61 -14.73
CA MET A 161 10.95 -8.67 -14.47
C MET A 161 11.23 -9.68 -13.36
N TYR A 162 10.62 -9.50 -12.19
CA TYR A 162 10.83 -10.38 -11.03
C TYR A 162 10.52 -11.85 -11.34
N GLU A 163 9.42 -12.13 -12.04
CA GLU A 163 9.06 -13.49 -12.47
C GLU A 163 10.11 -14.11 -13.39
N LYS A 164 10.61 -13.33 -14.37
CA LYS A 164 11.68 -13.77 -15.27
C LYS A 164 12.98 -14.04 -14.50
N ILE A 165 13.35 -13.18 -13.55
CA ILE A 165 14.50 -13.40 -12.65
C ILE A 165 14.38 -14.76 -11.98
N LYS A 166 13.26 -15.02 -11.27
CA LYS A 166 13.05 -16.29 -10.56
C LYS A 166 13.15 -17.50 -11.48
N LYS A 167 12.59 -17.42 -12.69
CA LYS A 167 12.66 -18.51 -13.67
C LYS A 167 14.09 -18.78 -14.12
N LEU A 168 14.91 -17.74 -14.33
CA LEU A 168 16.32 -17.88 -14.71
C LEU A 168 17.12 -18.59 -13.61
N ILE A 169 16.96 -18.18 -12.35
CA ILE A 169 17.65 -18.79 -11.21
C ILE A 169 17.26 -20.26 -11.03
N LYS A 170 15.99 -20.59 -11.22
CA LYS A 170 15.54 -21.99 -11.14
C LYS A 170 16.18 -22.87 -12.22
N LYS A 171 16.56 -22.29 -13.37
CA LYS A 171 17.18 -23.00 -14.50
C LYS A 171 18.71 -23.06 -14.43
N ASN A 172 19.35 -22.06 -13.85
CA ASN A 172 20.81 -21.90 -13.87
C ASN A 172 21.42 -22.04 -12.47
N THR A 173 22.40 -22.95 -12.33
CA THR A 173 23.18 -23.11 -11.09
C THR A 173 24.40 -22.17 -10.99
N ASN A 174 24.74 -21.44 -12.07
CA ASN A 174 25.88 -20.52 -12.11
C ASN A 174 25.42 -19.05 -12.01
N LEU A 175 25.76 -18.39 -10.89
CA LEU A 175 25.36 -17.00 -10.61
C LEU A 175 25.93 -15.98 -11.62
N ASN A 176 27.10 -16.24 -12.20
CA ASN A 176 27.72 -15.31 -13.16
C ASN A 176 27.01 -15.31 -14.52
N SER A 177 26.43 -16.44 -14.95
CA SER A 177 25.59 -16.47 -16.14
C SER A 177 24.24 -15.81 -15.87
N VAL A 178 23.68 -16.00 -14.66
CA VAL A 178 22.45 -15.35 -14.22
C VAL A 178 22.59 -13.82 -14.23
N ALA A 179 23.72 -13.25 -13.79
CA ALA A 179 23.93 -11.80 -13.80
C ALA A 179 23.91 -11.20 -15.23
N LYS A 180 24.55 -11.88 -16.20
CA LYS A 180 24.55 -11.45 -17.61
C LYS A 180 23.18 -11.62 -18.26
N ASP A 181 22.54 -12.76 -18.03
CA ASP A 181 21.17 -13.05 -18.51
C ASP A 181 20.17 -12.07 -17.90
N LEU A 182 20.42 -11.65 -16.65
CA LEU A 182 19.56 -10.70 -15.97
C LEU A 182 19.73 -9.28 -16.50
N GLN A 183 20.96 -8.79 -16.66
CA GLN A 183 21.17 -7.47 -17.28
C GLN A 183 20.54 -7.43 -18.67
N SER A 184 20.70 -8.51 -19.46
CA SER A 184 20.02 -8.67 -20.74
C SER A 184 18.50 -8.67 -20.57
N THR A 185 17.95 -9.39 -19.58
CA THR A 185 16.50 -9.42 -19.30
C THR A 185 15.96 -8.05 -18.91
N ILE A 186 16.64 -7.32 -18.03
CA ILE A 186 16.25 -5.99 -17.57
C ILE A 186 16.37 -4.99 -18.73
N ASN A 187 17.46 -5.03 -19.49
CA ASN A 187 17.61 -4.21 -20.69
C ASN A 187 16.53 -4.55 -21.71
N ASN A 188 16.21 -5.83 -21.93
CA ASN A 188 15.14 -6.21 -22.86
C ASN A 188 13.77 -5.78 -22.36
N ILE A 189 13.49 -5.81 -21.05
CA ILE A 189 12.22 -5.28 -20.51
C ILE A 189 12.16 -3.76 -20.65
N GLY A 190 13.28 -3.07 -20.41
CA GLY A 190 13.39 -1.62 -20.53
C GLY A 190 13.51 -1.10 -21.97
N MET A 191 13.98 -1.91 -22.92
CA MET A 191 14.23 -1.54 -24.33
C MET A 191 13.27 -2.20 -25.33
N MET A 192 12.44 -3.17 -24.94
CA MET A 192 11.48 -3.77 -25.87
C MET A 192 10.12 -3.13 -25.76
N ASN A 193 9.37 -3.32 -26.85
CA ASN A 193 7.92 -3.43 -26.97
C ASN A 193 7.29 -4.32 -25.87
N SER A 194 7.50 -4.00 -24.59
CA SER A 194 6.56 -4.35 -23.54
C SER A 194 5.21 -3.96 -24.14
N PRO A 195 4.23 -4.88 -24.20
CA PRO A 195 3.01 -4.67 -24.97
C PRO A 195 2.47 -3.27 -24.62
N PHE A 196 2.59 -2.87 -23.35
CA PHE A 196 2.26 -1.60 -22.72
C PHE A 196 2.85 -0.30 -23.30
N HIS A 197 3.81 -0.32 -24.22
CA HIS A 197 4.41 0.89 -24.80
C HIS A 197 3.89 1.22 -26.20
N SER A 198 3.72 2.51 -26.48
CA SER A 198 3.48 2.99 -27.84
C SER A 198 4.75 2.85 -28.69
N LYS A 199 4.63 2.37 -29.93
CA LYS A 199 5.73 2.11 -30.89
C LYS A 199 6.62 3.32 -31.22
N ASN A 200 6.32 4.53 -30.71
CA ASN A 200 6.96 5.80 -31.07
C ASN A 200 7.77 6.46 -29.94
N VAL A 201 7.96 5.82 -28.79
CA VAL A 201 8.81 6.35 -27.71
C VAL A 201 10.18 5.69 -27.81
N GLU A 202 11.26 6.47 -27.67
CA GLU A 202 12.61 5.92 -27.72
C GLU A 202 12.77 4.81 -26.66
N PRO A 203 13.26 3.62 -27.04
CA PRO A 203 13.36 2.50 -26.12
C PRO A 203 14.34 2.81 -24.98
N GLY A 204 13.82 2.97 -23.76
CA GLY A 204 14.62 3.09 -22.55
C GLY A 204 14.20 4.23 -21.61
N GLU A 205 13.58 5.29 -22.14
CA GLU A 205 13.21 6.45 -21.32
C GLU A 205 12.12 6.14 -20.28
N GLN A 206 11.18 5.24 -20.62
CA GLN A 206 9.97 4.99 -19.81
C GLN A 206 10.15 4.00 -18.67
N ALA A 207 11.32 3.38 -18.52
CA ALA A 207 11.62 2.39 -17.47
C ALA A 207 13.06 2.54 -16.94
N HIS A 208 13.58 3.77 -16.99
CA HIS A 208 14.95 4.10 -16.60
C HIS A 208 15.27 3.64 -15.16
N SER A 209 14.32 3.78 -14.23
CA SER A 209 14.51 3.42 -12.83
C SER A 209 14.79 1.92 -12.64
N LEU A 210 14.16 1.08 -13.47
CA LEU A 210 14.39 -0.36 -13.48
C LEU A 210 15.74 -0.72 -14.13
N GLN A 211 16.13 -0.02 -15.19
CA GLN A 211 17.43 -0.24 -15.83
C GLN A 211 18.58 0.04 -14.85
N ALA A 212 18.47 1.13 -14.08
CA ALA A 212 19.44 1.46 -13.04
C ALA A 212 19.50 0.39 -11.93
N LEU A 213 18.36 -0.15 -11.50
CA LEU A 213 18.33 -1.31 -10.60
C LEU A 213 19.07 -2.52 -11.20
N GLY A 214 18.89 -2.77 -12.50
CA GLY A 214 19.64 -3.82 -13.21
C GLY A 214 21.14 -3.60 -13.20
N ARG A 215 21.60 -2.37 -13.45
CA ARG A 215 23.03 -2.01 -13.42
C ARG A 215 23.67 -2.28 -12.05
N ILE A 216 23.03 -1.84 -10.96
CA ILE A 216 23.58 -2.05 -9.61
C ILE A 216 23.52 -3.52 -9.17
N PHE A 217 22.52 -4.28 -9.65
CA PHE A 217 22.48 -5.72 -9.46
C PHE A 217 23.61 -6.42 -10.22
N ALA A 218 23.86 -6.06 -11.48
CA ALA A 218 24.92 -6.67 -12.29
C ALA A 218 26.33 -6.40 -11.73
N LYS A 219 26.51 -5.28 -11.03
CA LYS A 219 27.72 -4.96 -10.27
C LYS A 219 27.82 -5.73 -8.93
N GLY A 220 26.78 -6.43 -8.50
CA GLY A 220 26.74 -7.20 -7.26
C GLY A 220 26.47 -6.37 -6.00
N TRP A 221 26.08 -5.11 -6.14
CA TRP A 221 25.84 -4.20 -5.00
C TRP A 221 24.48 -4.44 -4.35
N VAL A 222 23.53 -4.94 -5.13
CA VAL A 222 22.23 -5.42 -4.66
C VAL A 222 22.09 -6.87 -5.05
N ASP A 223 21.75 -7.71 -4.09
CA ASP A 223 21.54 -9.13 -4.34
C ASP A 223 20.07 -9.45 -4.61
N LEU A 224 19.85 -10.69 -5.06
CA LEU A 224 18.52 -11.21 -5.31
C LEU A 224 17.67 -11.29 -4.04
N THR A 225 18.31 -11.49 -2.88
CA THR A 225 17.62 -11.61 -1.60
C THR A 225 16.90 -10.31 -1.28
N ALA A 226 17.53 -9.16 -1.52
CA ALA A 226 16.92 -7.86 -1.36
C ALA A 226 15.68 -7.70 -2.25
N ILE A 227 15.79 -8.01 -3.55
CA ILE A 227 14.65 -7.91 -4.49
C ILE A 227 13.53 -8.88 -4.11
N THR A 228 13.86 -10.13 -3.79
CA THR A 228 12.89 -11.17 -3.42
C THR A 228 12.17 -10.82 -2.12
N THR A 229 12.92 -10.37 -1.12
CA THR A 229 12.37 -9.95 0.18
C THR A 229 11.43 -8.77 -0.01
N PHE A 230 11.84 -7.76 -0.78
CA PHE A 230 11.00 -6.62 -1.10
C PHE A 230 9.69 -7.06 -1.77
N VAL A 231 9.77 -7.84 -2.86
CA VAL A 231 8.57 -8.21 -3.62
C VAL A 231 7.62 -9.06 -2.79
N GLU A 232 8.13 -10.12 -2.14
CA GLU A 232 7.30 -11.10 -1.45
C GLU A 232 6.76 -10.61 -0.10
N GLN A 233 7.51 -9.74 0.60
CA GLN A 233 7.15 -9.30 1.96
C GLN A 233 6.65 -7.87 2.04
N THR A 234 6.84 -7.06 0.99
CA THR A 234 6.44 -5.65 0.99
C THR A 234 5.49 -5.37 -0.15
N TYR A 235 5.94 -5.58 -1.39
CA TYR A 235 5.21 -5.09 -2.55
C TYR A 235 3.88 -5.82 -2.79
N TYR A 236 3.89 -7.16 -2.87
CA TYR A 236 2.66 -7.94 -3.11
C TYR A 236 1.59 -7.76 -2.04
N GLU A 237 1.98 -7.56 -0.78
CA GLU A 237 1.01 -7.36 0.30
C GLU A 237 0.27 -6.02 0.19
N GLN A 238 0.89 -5.02 -0.43
CA GLN A 238 0.38 -3.66 -0.57
C GLN A 238 -0.43 -3.43 -1.85
N LEU A 239 -0.34 -4.34 -2.85
CA LEU A 239 -1.03 -4.20 -4.13
C LEU A 239 -2.56 -4.36 -4.02
N GLU A 240 -3.29 -3.47 -4.71
CA GLU A 240 -4.74 -3.53 -4.92
C GLU A 240 -5.07 -3.19 -6.38
N LEU A 241 -6.14 -3.77 -6.94
CA LEU A 241 -6.64 -3.35 -8.26
C LEU A 241 -7.45 -2.06 -8.16
N ILE A 242 -8.31 -2.01 -7.13
CA ILE A 242 -9.22 -0.91 -6.86
C ILE A 242 -9.16 -0.70 -5.35
N SER A 243 -9.07 0.55 -4.91
CA SER A 243 -9.26 0.86 -3.50
C SER A 243 -10.40 1.83 -3.29
N TYR A 244 -10.76 2.07 -2.05
CA TYR A 244 -11.81 3.00 -1.70
C TYR A 244 -11.61 3.59 -0.30
N SER A 245 -12.37 4.65 -0.06
CA SER A 245 -12.58 5.34 1.22
C SER A 245 -14.05 5.79 1.28
N ILE A 246 -14.77 5.52 2.37
CA ILE A 246 -16.18 5.87 2.70
C ILE A 246 -16.30 7.08 3.67
N SER A 247 -16.87 8.22 3.32
CA SER A 247 -17.02 9.33 4.28
C SER A 247 -17.55 8.95 5.67
N ARG A 248 -17.19 9.74 6.68
CA ARG A 248 -17.57 9.49 8.09
C ARG A 248 -19.07 9.29 8.33
N ASP A 249 -19.91 10.02 7.59
CA ASP A 249 -21.38 9.92 7.64
C ASP A 249 -21.94 8.69 6.89
N LYS A 250 -21.06 7.89 6.27
CA LYS A 250 -21.39 6.74 5.40
C LYS A 250 -22.37 7.12 4.28
N GLN A 251 -22.27 8.34 3.77
CA GLN A 251 -23.08 8.83 2.65
C GLN A 251 -22.30 8.97 1.35
N GLU A 252 -20.99 8.75 1.36
CA GLU A 252 -20.11 8.95 0.21
C GLU A 252 -19.04 7.86 0.19
N ILE A 253 -18.72 7.35 -0.99
CA ILE A 253 -17.58 6.48 -1.22
C ILE A 253 -16.74 7.05 -2.37
N THR A 254 -15.44 7.16 -2.15
CA THR A 254 -14.44 7.55 -3.14
C THR A 254 -13.69 6.30 -3.57
N LEU A 255 -13.67 6.03 -4.88
CA LEU A 255 -12.97 4.91 -5.50
C LEU A 255 -11.64 5.38 -6.07
N TYR A 256 -10.59 4.60 -5.86
CA TYR A 256 -9.24 4.90 -6.33
C TYR A 256 -8.76 3.82 -7.30
N THR A 257 -8.28 4.23 -8.48
CA THR A 257 -7.64 3.34 -9.47
C THR A 257 -6.41 3.99 -10.09
N HIS A 258 -5.55 3.22 -10.74
CA HIS A 258 -4.42 3.78 -11.47
C HIS A 258 -4.90 4.58 -12.69
N ALA A 259 -5.61 3.93 -13.60
CA ALA A 259 -6.19 4.55 -14.77
C ALA A 259 -7.69 4.89 -14.58
N PRO A 260 -8.24 5.81 -15.38
CA PRO A 260 -9.67 6.12 -15.35
C PRO A 260 -10.56 4.92 -15.69
N ILE A 261 -11.39 4.47 -14.73
CA ILE A 261 -12.45 3.46 -14.96
C ILE A 261 -13.82 3.93 -14.43
N GLY A 262 -14.91 3.25 -14.81
CA GLY A 262 -16.23 3.39 -14.19
C GLY A 262 -16.72 2.08 -13.53
N LEU A 263 -17.96 2.08 -13.06
CA LEU A 263 -18.59 0.92 -12.41
C LEU A 263 -18.71 -0.29 -13.33
N GLU A 264 -18.87 -0.08 -14.64
CA GLU A 264 -18.91 -1.15 -15.63
C GLU A 264 -17.63 -1.99 -15.60
N THR A 265 -16.48 -1.34 -15.45
CA THR A 265 -15.18 -2.00 -15.35
C THR A 265 -15.10 -2.82 -14.05
N ILE A 266 -15.57 -2.29 -12.93
CA ILE A 266 -15.58 -3.01 -11.64
C ILE A 266 -16.46 -4.25 -11.72
N LYS A 267 -17.64 -4.14 -12.34
CA LYS A 267 -18.57 -5.25 -12.56
C LYS A 267 -17.96 -6.36 -13.42
N GLU A 268 -17.24 -5.99 -14.49
CA GLU A 268 -16.53 -6.96 -15.32
C GLU A 268 -15.35 -7.62 -14.61
N ILE A 269 -14.59 -6.89 -13.78
CA ILE A 269 -13.53 -7.47 -12.95
C ILE A 269 -14.13 -8.45 -11.94
N ALA A 270 -15.25 -8.10 -11.29
CA ALA A 270 -15.96 -8.99 -10.39
C ALA A 270 -16.36 -10.28 -11.11
N GLN A 271 -16.95 -10.17 -12.31
CA GLN A 271 -17.29 -11.33 -13.13
C GLN A 271 -16.07 -12.19 -13.48
N LYS A 272 -14.94 -11.58 -13.88
CA LYS A 272 -13.70 -12.28 -14.20
C LYS A 272 -13.17 -13.09 -13.02
N TYR A 273 -13.21 -12.51 -11.81
CA TYR A 273 -12.81 -13.18 -10.58
C TYR A 273 -13.91 -14.04 -9.94
N LYS A 274 -15.07 -14.18 -10.60
CA LYS A 274 -16.25 -14.91 -10.08
C LYS A 274 -16.70 -14.41 -8.70
N VAL A 275 -16.58 -13.10 -8.49
CA VAL A 275 -17.06 -12.38 -7.32
C VAL A 275 -18.45 -11.83 -7.63
N ALA A 276 -19.39 -11.96 -6.68
CA ALA A 276 -20.70 -11.33 -6.82
C ALA A 276 -20.54 -9.81 -6.77
N TYR A 277 -21.06 -9.11 -7.79
CA TYR A 277 -21.07 -7.65 -7.83
C TYR A 277 -22.35 -7.14 -7.17
N GLN A 278 -22.19 -6.33 -6.13
CA GLN A 278 -23.29 -5.65 -5.45
C GLN A 278 -22.91 -4.19 -5.20
N ALA A 279 -23.82 -3.26 -5.48
CA ALA A 279 -23.60 -1.83 -5.30
C ALA A 279 -24.83 -1.10 -4.75
N ASP A 280 -25.76 -1.84 -4.15
CA ASP A 280 -27.02 -1.34 -3.59
C ASP A 280 -26.82 -0.45 -2.36
N SER A 281 -25.68 -0.62 -1.68
CA SER A 281 -25.22 0.22 -0.58
C SER A 281 -23.71 0.39 -0.62
N ILE A 282 -23.18 1.34 0.14
CA ILE A 282 -21.73 1.53 0.28
C ILE A 282 -21.06 0.27 0.82
N ASP A 283 -21.65 -0.39 1.83
CA ASP A 283 -21.08 -1.61 2.41
C ASP A 283 -21.03 -2.75 1.38
N ALA A 284 -22.07 -2.89 0.54
CA ALA A 284 -22.11 -3.90 -0.51
C ALA A 284 -21.05 -3.64 -1.61
N LEU A 285 -20.88 -2.39 -2.04
CA LEU A 285 -19.84 -2.03 -3.01
C LEU A 285 -18.43 -2.23 -2.42
N SER A 286 -18.24 -1.83 -1.16
CA SER A 286 -16.99 -2.02 -0.43
C SER A 286 -16.63 -3.50 -0.28
N GLU A 287 -17.62 -4.35 0.01
CA GLU A 287 -17.45 -5.80 0.06
C GLU A 287 -17.10 -6.38 -1.31
N THR A 288 -17.77 -5.94 -2.37
CA THR A 288 -17.43 -6.31 -3.75
C THR A 288 -15.96 -6.02 -4.05
N ILE A 289 -15.48 -4.81 -3.76
CA ILE A 289 -14.08 -4.42 -3.99
C ILE A 289 -13.12 -5.23 -3.11
N ASN A 290 -13.45 -5.44 -1.84
CA ASN A 290 -12.64 -6.26 -0.94
C ASN A 290 -12.50 -7.71 -1.45
N ASN A 291 -13.58 -8.27 -2.02
CA ASN A 291 -13.59 -9.62 -2.58
C ASN A 291 -12.80 -9.70 -3.90
N ILE A 292 -12.89 -8.68 -4.75
CA ILE A 292 -12.02 -8.53 -5.93
C ILE A 292 -10.55 -8.53 -5.51
N ASN A 293 -10.15 -7.66 -4.58
CA ASN A 293 -8.76 -7.59 -4.13
C ASN A 293 -8.29 -8.88 -3.44
N ALA A 294 -9.18 -9.58 -2.71
CA ALA A 294 -8.84 -10.87 -2.13
C ALA A 294 -8.60 -11.94 -3.20
N ALA A 295 -9.41 -11.97 -4.27
CA ALA A 295 -9.21 -12.87 -5.40
C ALA A 295 -7.93 -12.53 -6.18
N PHE A 296 -7.71 -11.25 -6.44
CA PHE A 296 -6.50 -10.71 -7.06
C PHE A 296 -5.22 -11.09 -6.29
N ARG A 297 -5.19 -10.96 -4.97
CA ARG A 297 -4.03 -11.38 -4.14
C ARG A 297 -3.73 -12.87 -4.25
N LEU A 298 -4.72 -13.71 -4.55
CA LEU A 298 -4.50 -15.13 -4.81
C LEU A 298 -4.00 -15.40 -6.24
N ASP A 299 -4.19 -14.45 -7.14
CA ASP A 299 -3.82 -14.50 -8.56
C ASP A 299 -2.40 -13.99 -8.81
N ILE A 300 -1.91 -13.03 -8.01
CA ILE A 300 -0.50 -12.55 -8.05
C ILE A 300 0.44 -13.64 -7.53
N LYS A 301 0.80 -14.55 -8.43
CA LYS A 301 1.71 -15.69 -8.24
C LYS A 301 2.65 -15.76 -9.44
N PRO A 302 3.72 -16.56 -9.41
CA PRO A 302 4.55 -16.75 -10.60
C PRO A 302 3.71 -17.07 -11.84
N GLU A 303 4.00 -16.39 -12.95
CA GLU A 303 3.26 -16.40 -14.23
C GLU A 303 2.00 -15.53 -14.26
N PHE A 304 1.80 -14.67 -13.26
CA PHE A 304 0.67 -13.73 -13.19
C PHE A 304 0.64 -12.80 -14.40
N VAL A 305 1.79 -12.28 -14.86
CA VAL A 305 1.80 -11.34 -15.99
C VAL A 305 1.27 -12.01 -17.27
N LYS A 306 1.60 -13.28 -17.48
CA LYS A 306 1.13 -14.07 -18.63
C LYS A 306 -0.39 -14.35 -18.55
N SER A 307 -0.95 -14.54 -17.35
CA SER A 307 -2.40 -14.70 -17.19
C SER A 307 -3.15 -13.36 -17.27
N PHE A 308 -2.51 -12.27 -16.87
CA PHE A 308 -3.06 -10.92 -16.91
C PHE A 308 -3.11 -10.34 -18.33
N VAL A 309 -2.04 -10.57 -19.11
CA VAL A 309 -1.88 -10.13 -20.51
C VAL A 309 -1.70 -11.34 -21.42
N PRO A 310 -2.75 -11.80 -22.12
CA PRO A 310 -2.64 -12.93 -23.04
C PRO A 310 -1.61 -12.67 -24.15
N GLU A 311 -0.79 -13.66 -24.50
CA GLU A 311 0.33 -13.56 -25.47
C GLU A 311 -0.03 -13.00 -26.87
N GLN A 312 -1.31 -12.95 -27.23
CA GLN A 312 -1.80 -12.39 -28.50
C GLN A 312 -2.25 -10.91 -28.41
N SER A 313 -2.03 -10.25 -27.27
CA SER A 313 -2.42 -8.85 -27.07
C SER A 313 -1.26 -7.88 -27.32
N ASN A 314 -1.20 -7.29 -28.51
CA ASN A 314 -0.45 -6.05 -28.73
C ASN A 314 -1.18 -4.93 -27.97
N PHE A 315 -0.70 -4.45 -26.83
CA PHE A 315 -1.38 -3.36 -26.06
C PHE A 315 -1.54 -2.10 -26.91
N SER A 316 -0.60 -1.82 -27.83
CA SER A 316 -0.69 -0.67 -28.75
C SER A 316 -1.78 -0.81 -29.82
N GLU A 317 -2.13 -2.03 -30.25
CA GLU A 317 -3.28 -2.30 -31.14
C GLU A 317 -4.57 -2.54 -30.35
N GLN A 318 -4.48 -2.91 -29.07
CA GLN A 318 -5.60 -2.97 -28.13
C GLN A 318 -5.89 -1.63 -27.45
N ASN A 319 -5.57 -0.52 -28.12
CA ASN A 319 -6.27 0.75 -27.88
C ASN A 319 -7.78 0.67 -28.20
N GLU A 320 -8.28 -0.49 -28.68
CA GLU A 320 -9.57 -1.05 -28.25
C GLU A 320 -9.55 -1.47 -26.75
N THR A 321 -9.16 -0.55 -25.86
CA THR A 321 -9.02 -0.81 -24.41
C THR A 321 -10.34 -1.26 -23.77
N ALA A 322 -11.47 -1.18 -24.46
CA ALA A 322 -12.81 -1.52 -23.98
C ALA A 322 -13.02 -3.00 -23.58
N LYS A 323 -12.27 -3.98 -24.12
CA LYS A 323 -12.65 -5.41 -23.98
C LYS A 323 -12.06 -6.15 -22.77
N ASN A 324 -10.88 -5.75 -22.26
CA ASN A 324 -10.26 -6.42 -21.10
C ASN A 324 -10.27 -5.49 -19.88
N SER A 325 -11.18 -5.75 -18.95
CA SER A 325 -11.36 -4.94 -17.73
C SER A 325 -10.10 -4.83 -16.87
N LEU A 326 -9.21 -5.84 -16.88
CA LEU A 326 -7.93 -5.78 -16.16
C LEU A 326 -6.90 -4.87 -16.84
N LEU A 327 -6.90 -4.76 -18.17
CA LEU A 327 -6.02 -3.81 -18.86
C LEU A 327 -6.56 -2.39 -18.74
N ARG A 328 -7.90 -2.22 -18.67
CA ARG A 328 -8.51 -0.91 -18.41
C ARG A 328 -8.08 -0.31 -17.09
N VAL A 329 -8.07 -1.09 -16.00
CA VAL A 329 -7.75 -0.54 -14.67
C VAL A 329 -6.32 -0.01 -14.55
N ILE A 330 -5.40 -0.50 -15.39
CA ILE A 330 -3.99 -0.14 -15.36
C ILE A 330 -3.51 0.76 -16.51
N GLY A 331 -4.35 1.03 -17.52
CA GLY A 331 -3.87 1.71 -18.74
C GLY A 331 -4.94 2.36 -19.60
N ASN A 332 -6.18 2.49 -19.11
CA ASN A 332 -7.19 3.25 -19.84
C ASN A 332 -6.79 4.73 -19.95
N ARG A 333 -7.09 5.35 -21.10
CA ARG A 333 -6.85 6.78 -21.37
C ARG A 333 -8.03 7.38 -22.12
N HIS A 334 -8.43 8.58 -21.74
CA HIS A 334 -9.43 9.43 -22.36
C HIS A 334 -8.78 10.18 -23.53
N VAL A 335 -8.32 9.44 -24.54
CA VAL A 335 -8.03 10.05 -25.83
C VAL A 335 -9.36 10.57 -26.38
N ASN A 336 -9.39 11.75 -27.03
CA ASN A 336 -10.54 12.40 -27.68
C ASN A 336 -11.14 11.55 -28.82
N ASP A 337 -11.49 10.32 -28.52
CA ASP A 337 -12.02 9.34 -29.43
C ASP A 337 -13.47 9.10 -29.03
N SER A 338 -14.35 9.72 -29.82
CA SER A 338 -15.80 9.54 -29.73
C SER A 338 -16.27 8.08 -29.84
N SER A 339 -15.37 7.14 -30.15
CA SER A 339 -15.66 5.70 -30.16
C SER A 339 -15.50 5.00 -28.80
N LYS A 340 -14.90 5.63 -27.77
CA LYS A 340 -14.81 5.03 -26.44
C LYS A 340 -16.13 5.16 -25.69
N ALA A 341 -16.70 4.03 -25.25
CA ALA A 341 -17.91 4.00 -24.43
C ALA A 341 -17.76 4.91 -23.21
N SER A 342 -18.79 5.70 -22.91
CA SER A 342 -18.82 6.55 -21.72
C SER A 342 -18.63 5.72 -20.46
N LEU A 343 -17.68 6.09 -19.60
CA LEU A 343 -17.47 5.45 -18.30
C LEU A 343 -18.70 5.66 -17.40
N GLU A 344 -19.20 4.62 -16.75
CA GLU A 344 -20.32 4.70 -15.80
C GLU A 344 -19.82 5.29 -14.47
N ARG A 345 -19.86 6.63 -14.38
CA ARG A 345 -19.43 7.40 -13.20
C ARG A 345 -20.55 8.27 -12.62
N PRO A 346 -21.68 7.68 -12.20
CA PRO A 346 -22.76 8.48 -11.65
C PRO A 346 -22.29 9.16 -10.36
N ALA A 347 -22.63 10.44 -10.17
CA ALA A 347 -22.31 11.16 -8.93
C ALA A 347 -23.10 10.62 -7.71
N ARG A 348 -24.19 9.89 -7.97
CA ARG A 348 -25.00 9.20 -6.97
C ARG A 348 -25.40 7.81 -7.45
N LEU A 349 -25.34 6.84 -6.56
CA LEU A 349 -25.80 5.48 -6.79
C LEU A 349 -26.62 5.05 -5.56
N ASN A 350 -27.86 4.59 -5.76
CA ASN A 350 -28.70 4.03 -4.69
C ASN A 350 -28.75 4.88 -3.39
N GLY A 351 -28.80 6.21 -3.54
CA GLY A 351 -28.92 7.17 -2.43
C GLY A 351 -27.60 7.69 -1.85
N TYR A 352 -26.46 7.05 -2.12
CA TYR A 352 -25.14 7.53 -1.68
C TYR A 352 -24.38 8.26 -2.80
N ARG A 353 -23.38 9.07 -2.42
CA ARG A 353 -22.48 9.79 -3.34
C ARG A 353 -21.30 8.92 -3.74
N LEU A 354 -20.86 9.06 -4.99
CA LEU A 354 -19.77 8.27 -5.54
C LEU A 354 -18.75 9.18 -6.22
N ASN A 355 -17.51 9.14 -5.75
CA ASN A 355 -16.37 9.85 -6.34
C ASN A 355 -15.39 8.86 -6.96
N PHE A 356 -14.67 9.30 -7.99
CA PHE A 356 -13.61 8.55 -8.65
C PHE A 356 -12.32 9.35 -8.58
N VAL A 357 -11.23 8.72 -8.19
CA VAL A 357 -9.89 9.31 -8.13
C VAL A 357 -8.95 8.41 -8.91
N HIS A 358 -8.22 8.97 -9.85
CA HIS A 358 -7.25 8.21 -10.65
C HIS A 358 -6.05 9.06 -11.06
N GLY A 359 -5.06 8.43 -11.68
CA GLY A 359 -3.91 9.08 -12.33
C GLY A 359 -3.85 8.72 -13.81
N HIS A 360 -2.62 8.59 -14.31
CA HIS A 360 -2.19 8.08 -15.63
C HIS A 360 -2.61 8.88 -16.87
N ASP A 361 -3.71 9.61 -16.81
CA ASP A 361 -4.33 10.23 -17.97
C ASP A 361 -4.22 11.75 -17.94
N GLU A 362 -3.25 12.30 -18.65
CA GLU A 362 -2.95 13.74 -18.70
C GLU A 362 -4.14 14.58 -19.19
N GLN A 363 -5.00 13.99 -20.02
CA GLN A 363 -6.08 14.68 -20.73
C GLN A 363 -7.43 14.56 -20.02
N HIS A 364 -7.55 13.69 -19.01
CA HIS A 364 -8.83 13.49 -18.35
C HIS A 364 -9.22 14.73 -17.53
N PRO A 365 -10.35 15.39 -17.85
CA PRO A 365 -10.81 16.54 -17.10
C PRO A 365 -11.28 16.14 -15.70
N ASN A 366 -11.10 17.04 -14.74
CA ASN A 366 -11.75 16.91 -13.44
C ASN A 366 -13.24 17.23 -13.60
N THR A 367 -14.10 16.40 -13.01
CA THR A 367 -15.54 16.68 -12.83
C THR A 367 -15.85 16.77 -11.34
N PRO A 368 -17.05 17.21 -10.92
CA PRO A 368 -17.39 17.29 -9.50
C PRO A 368 -17.24 15.99 -8.70
N ASN A 369 -17.26 14.84 -9.37
CA ASN A 369 -17.12 13.51 -8.76
C ASN A 369 -16.03 12.64 -9.43
N SER A 370 -15.15 13.24 -10.23
CA SER A 370 -14.05 12.54 -10.89
C SER A 370 -12.79 13.38 -10.86
N HIS A 371 -11.74 12.85 -10.25
CA HIS A 371 -10.55 13.58 -9.84
C HIS A 371 -9.31 12.91 -10.42
N ASN A 372 -8.59 13.64 -11.25
CA ASN A 372 -7.35 13.24 -11.87
C ASN A 372 -6.16 13.84 -11.10
N LEU A 373 -5.38 12.96 -10.45
CA LEU A 373 -4.17 13.32 -9.72
C LEU A 373 -2.89 13.28 -10.58
N TYR A 374 -3.01 13.09 -11.90
CA TYR A 374 -1.86 13.20 -12.79
C TYR A 374 -1.19 14.59 -12.66
N SER A 375 0.14 14.56 -12.60
CA SER A 375 1.06 15.70 -12.66
C SER A 375 2.35 15.26 -13.33
N ASN A 376 2.99 16.14 -14.07
CA ASN A 376 4.32 15.93 -14.67
C ASN A 376 5.47 16.06 -13.66
N LEU A 377 5.19 16.46 -12.41
CA LEU A 377 6.21 16.61 -11.37
C LEU A 377 6.98 15.29 -11.17
N GLY A 378 8.30 15.35 -11.25
CA GLY A 378 9.22 14.21 -11.09
C GLY A 378 9.27 13.25 -12.29
N GLU A 379 8.57 13.55 -13.39
CA GLU A 379 8.53 12.73 -14.61
C GLU A 379 9.85 12.77 -15.40
N SER A 380 10.56 13.88 -15.34
CA SER A 380 11.86 14.06 -15.98
C SER A 380 12.81 14.82 -15.06
N GLU A 381 14.08 14.82 -15.40
CA GLU A 381 15.12 15.63 -14.73
C GLU A 381 14.80 17.12 -14.74
N SER A 382 14.04 17.61 -15.71
CA SER A 382 13.61 19.01 -15.79
C SER A 382 12.31 19.30 -15.04
N SER A 383 11.58 18.24 -14.66
CA SER A 383 10.25 18.34 -14.03
C SER A 383 10.31 18.22 -12.50
N TYR A 384 11.42 18.56 -11.85
CA TYR A 384 11.53 18.53 -10.39
C TYR A 384 10.81 19.69 -9.69
N GLN A 385 10.40 20.70 -10.47
CA GLN A 385 9.52 21.77 -10.02
C GLN A 385 8.18 21.67 -10.73
N GLY A 386 7.10 21.95 -10.01
CA GLY A 386 5.75 21.98 -10.59
C GLY A 386 4.65 21.70 -9.59
N GLY A 387 3.41 21.78 -10.07
CA GLY A 387 2.22 21.44 -9.32
C GLY A 387 2.13 19.95 -9.06
N TYR A 388 2.02 19.54 -7.79
CA TYR A 388 1.57 18.19 -7.46
C TYR A 388 0.12 18.19 -7.01
N LYS A 389 -0.55 17.06 -7.26
CA LYS A 389 -1.92 16.82 -6.84
C LYS A 389 -1.94 15.67 -5.84
N VAL A 390 -2.59 15.91 -4.71
CA VAL A 390 -2.82 14.90 -3.66
C VAL A 390 -4.29 14.94 -3.26
N SER A 391 -4.83 13.77 -2.95
CA SER A 391 -6.15 13.62 -2.36
C SER A 391 -5.97 13.30 -0.87
N VAL A 392 -6.48 14.17 -0.02
CA VAL A 392 -6.46 13.99 1.43
C VAL A 392 -7.89 13.72 1.91
N ASP A 393 -8.05 12.63 2.64
CA ASP A 393 -9.34 12.21 3.20
C ASP A 393 -9.26 12.12 4.72
N ASN A 394 -10.13 12.88 5.40
CA ASN A 394 -10.33 12.77 6.84
C ASN A 394 -11.21 11.57 7.12
N TYR A 395 -10.62 10.57 7.74
CA TYR A 395 -11.21 9.26 7.72
C TYR A 395 -11.14 8.61 9.10
N GLU A 396 -12.23 7.98 9.54
CA GLU A 396 -12.13 7.04 10.64
C GLU A 396 -11.62 5.74 10.01
N PRO A 397 -10.35 5.33 10.22
CA PRO A 397 -10.01 3.97 9.83
C PRO A 397 -11.06 3.10 10.51
N LEU A 398 -11.72 2.24 9.73
CA LEU A 398 -12.50 1.15 10.29
C LEU A 398 -11.63 0.60 11.42
N PRO A 399 -12.02 0.75 12.71
CA PRO A 399 -11.18 0.33 13.80
C PRO A 399 -10.71 -1.07 13.47
N LYS A 400 -9.42 -1.37 13.62
CA LYS A 400 -8.83 -2.66 13.21
C LYS A 400 -9.70 -3.87 13.62
N PHE A 401 -10.43 -3.71 14.73
CA PHE A 401 -11.49 -4.58 15.21
C PHE A 401 -12.72 -4.73 14.26
N GLU A 402 -13.33 -3.65 13.76
CA GLU A 402 -14.41 -3.70 12.76
C GLU A 402 -13.97 -4.38 11.46
N TYR A 403 -12.73 -4.15 11.02
CA TYR A 403 -12.17 -4.87 9.87
C TYR A 403 -12.10 -6.38 10.14
N LEU A 404 -11.62 -6.79 11.32
CA LEU A 404 -11.55 -8.20 11.71
C LEU A 404 -12.92 -8.83 11.89
N LEU A 405 -13.90 -8.10 12.43
CA LEU A 405 -15.31 -8.51 12.48
C LEU A 405 -15.87 -8.76 11.08
N ARG A 406 -15.57 -7.89 10.10
CA ARG A 406 -15.98 -8.08 8.70
C ARG A 406 -15.31 -9.30 8.07
N VAL A 407 -14.02 -9.54 8.35
CA VAL A 407 -13.30 -10.74 7.88
C VAL A 407 -13.91 -12.02 8.48
N LEU A 408 -14.28 -11.99 9.76
CA LEU A 408 -15.00 -13.08 10.42
C LEU A 408 -16.35 -13.35 9.76
N ALA A 409 -17.17 -12.32 9.58
CA ALA A 409 -18.48 -12.43 8.92
C ALA A 409 -18.37 -13.02 7.51
N ARG A 410 -17.34 -12.64 6.75
CA ARG A 410 -17.08 -13.22 5.43
C ARG A 410 -16.69 -14.70 5.50
N ASN A 411 -15.84 -15.07 6.45
CA ASN A 411 -15.45 -16.47 6.63
C ASN A 411 -16.66 -17.32 7.08
N HIS A 412 -17.55 -16.76 7.91
CA HIS A 412 -18.82 -17.38 8.26
C HIS A 412 -19.69 -17.66 7.02
N GLN A 413 -19.88 -16.68 6.14
CA GLN A 413 -20.64 -16.85 4.89
C GLN A 413 -20.04 -17.92 3.96
N ARG A 414 -18.70 -18.06 3.94
CA ARG A 414 -18.03 -19.15 3.21
C ARG A 414 -18.28 -20.51 3.86
N LEU A 415 -18.40 -20.57 5.19
CA LEU A 415 -18.75 -21.79 5.90
C LEU A 415 -20.19 -22.23 5.60
N GLU A 416 -21.14 -21.29 5.46
CA GLU A 416 -22.53 -21.57 5.04
C GLU A 416 -22.55 -22.34 3.72
N GLN A 417 -21.75 -21.87 2.75
CA GLN A 417 -21.64 -22.48 1.43
C GLN A 417 -21.02 -23.89 1.48
N SER A 418 -20.15 -24.15 2.47
CA SER A 418 -19.44 -25.43 2.62
C SER A 418 -20.23 -26.52 3.35
N LYS A 419 -21.44 -26.22 3.85
CA LYS A 419 -22.29 -27.13 4.66
C LYS A 419 -21.64 -27.67 5.95
N ALA A 420 -20.59 -27.02 6.45
CA ALA A 420 -19.93 -27.40 7.70
C ALA A 420 -20.69 -26.83 8.92
N ARG A 421 -21.80 -27.47 9.30
CA ARG A 421 -22.74 -26.98 10.34
C ARG A 421 -22.07 -26.61 11.66
N ASP A 422 -21.20 -27.46 12.20
CA ASP A 422 -20.57 -27.22 13.51
C ASP A 422 -19.64 -26.00 13.49
N LYS A 423 -19.03 -25.70 12.32
CA LYS A 423 -18.17 -24.51 12.13
C LYS A 423 -18.99 -23.25 11.95
N LEU A 424 -20.18 -23.39 11.38
CA LEU A 424 -21.07 -22.28 11.13
C LEU A 424 -21.58 -21.70 12.45
N GLU A 425 -22.03 -22.57 13.35
CA GLU A 425 -22.51 -22.21 14.68
C GLU A 425 -21.39 -21.55 15.50
N ALA A 426 -20.22 -22.18 15.61
CA ALA A 426 -19.09 -21.60 16.33
C ALA A 426 -18.62 -20.26 15.76
N SER A 427 -18.68 -20.09 14.43
CA SER A 427 -18.32 -18.83 13.79
C SER A 427 -19.36 -17.74 14.05
N GLN A 428 -20.65 -18.09 14.08
CA GLN A 428 -21.73 -17.15 14.38
C GLN A 428 -21.64 -16.69 15.83
N THR A 429 -21.47 -17.62 16.77
CA THR A 429 -21.29 -17.32 18.19
C THR A 429 -20.10 -16.38 18.41
N LEU A 430 -18.97 -16.64 17.76
CA LEU A 430 -17.79 -15.76 17.85
C LEU A 430 -18.09 -14.35 17.31
N ILE A 431 -18.78 -14.24 16.15
CA ILE A 431 -19.17 -12.95 15.58
C ILE A 431 -20.10 -12.19 16.50
N ASP A 432 -21.13 -12.87 17.03
CA ASP A 432 -22.14 -12.27 17.90
C ASP A 432 -21.52 -11.80 19.22
N CYS A 433 -20.66 -12.61 19.84
CA CYS A 433 -19.95 -12.24 21.06
C CYS A 433 -19.02 -11.04 20.85
N LEU A 434 -18.25 -11.02 19.75
CA LEU A 434 -17.35 -9.90 19.45
C LEU A 434 -18.12 -8.63 19.08
N ASN A 435 -19.23 -8.74 18.34
CA ASN A 435 -20.12 -7.61 18.04
C ASN A 435 -20.79 -7.07 19.31
N LYS A 436 -21.26 -7.96 20.19
CA LYS A 436 -21.85 -7.59 21.48
C LYS A 436 -20.82 -6.89 22.36
N ALA A 437 -19.60 -7.43 22.47
CA ALA A 437 -18.51 -6.81 23.21
C ALA A 437 -18.20 -5.41 22.67
N TYR A 438 -18.11 -5.26 21.36
CA TYR A 438 -17.82 -3.98 20.72
C TYR A 438 -18.92 -2.93 20.89
N THR A 439 -20.18 -3.33 20.68
CA THR A 439 -21.33 -2.42 20.78
C THR A 439 -21.65 -2.02 22.21
N THR A 440 -21.44 -2.93 23.17
CA THR A 440 -21.72 -2.70 24.60
C THR A 440 -20.59 -1.90 25.26
N ASN A 441 -19.33 -2.16 24.90
CA ASN A 441 -18.18 -1.65 25.65
C ASN A 441 -17.33 -0.61 24.88
N CYS A 442 -17.46 -0.46 23.56
CA CYS A 442 -16.60 0.44 22.77
C CYS A 442 -17.33 1.57 22.02
N ILE A 443 -18.61 1.41 21.63
CA ILE A 443 -19.26 2.38 20.70
C ILE A 443 -20.37 3.25 21.31
N LYS A 444 -21.06 2.85 22.38
CA LYS A 444 -22.21 3.64 22.86
C LYS A 444 -21.85 4.67 23.92
N GLY A 445 -21.20 5.76 23.49
CA GLY A 445 -21.26 7.06 24.17
C GLY A 445 -20.70 7.14 25.58
N MET A 446 -19.92 6.15 26.01
CA MET A 446 -19.20 6.18 27.28
C MET A 446 -17.77 6.65 27.04
N GLU A 447 -17.25 7.49 27.94
CA GLU A 447 -15.81 7.72 28.05
C GLU A 447 -15.09 6.36 28.12
N VAL A 448 -13.96 6.25 27.43
CA VAL A 448 -13.13 5.05 27.45
C VAL A 448 -12.58 4.90 28.88
N SER A 449 -13.24 4.10 29.70
CA SER A 449 -12.78 3.75 31.05
C SER A 449 -11.94 2.47 31.01
N ALA A 450 -11.07 2.31 32.01
CA ALA A 450 -10.30 1.08 32.19
C ALA A 450 -11.22 -0.14 32.30
N ASP A 451 -12.35 -0.01 33.01
CA ASP A 451 -13.33 -1.08 33.21
C ASP A 451 -13.98 -1.51 31.90
N ASN A 452 -14.33 -0.57 31.01
CA ASN A 452 -14.92 -0.89 29.71
C ASN A 452 -13.94 -1.65 28.82
N ILE A 453 -12.65 -1.31 28.88
CA ILE A 453 -11.59 -2.03 28.17
C ILE A 453 -11.41 -3.44 28.73
N ILE A 454 -11.36 -3.60 30.05
CA ILE A 454 -11.24 -4.91 30.71
C ILE A 454 -12.44 -5.79 30.33
N ASN A 455 -13.66 -5.25 30.42
CA ASN A 455 -14.88 -5.95 30.05
C ASN A 455 -14.90 -6.35 28.57
N PHE A 456 -14.44 -5.48 27.67
CA PHE A 456 -14.30 -5.79 26.25
C PHE A 456 -13.28 -6.91 26.00
N THR A 457 -12.10 -6.83 26.61
CA THR A 457 -11.04 -7.83 26.47
C THR A 457 -11.46 -9.19 27.03
N ASN A 458 -12.13 -9.23 28.18
CA ASN A 458 -12.64 -10.46 28.78
C ASN A 458 -13.71 -11.11 27.91
N ALA A 459 -14.70 -10.34 27.45
CA ALA A 459 -15.75 -10.85 26.56
C ALA A 459 -15.18 -11.40 25.24
N CYS A 460 -14.17 -10.74 24.66
CA CYS A 460 -13.51 -11.25 23.46
C CYS A 460 -12.71 -12.53 23.73
N SER A 461 -12.05 -12.63 24.90
CA SER A 461 -11.24 -13.79 25.26
C SER A 461 -12.10 -15.03 25.54
N GLU A 462 -13.23 -14.85 26.23
CA GLU A 462 -14.23 -15.90 26.44
C GLU A 462 -14.77 -16.43 25.11
N ALA A 463 -15.17 -15.52 24.21
CA ALA A 463 -15.67 -15.90 22.88
C ALA A 463 -14.65 -16.68 22.05
N ILE A 464 -13.37 -16.29 22.13
CA ILE A 464 -12.28 -17.00 21.44
C ILE A 464 -12.07 -18.39 22.07
N ASN A 465 -12.03 -18.49 23.40
CA ASN A 465 -11.83 -19.76 24.10
C ASN A 465 -12.96 -20.75 23.84
N GLU A 466 -14.21 -20.27 23.72
CA GLU A 466 -15.36 -21.10 23.36
C GLU A 466 -15.29 -21.59 21.90
N ALA A 467 -14.84 -20.74 20.99
CA ALA A 467 -14.71 -21.06 19.57
C ALA A 467 -13.49 -21.95 19.26
N GLU A 468 -12.40 -21.82 20.02
CA GLU A 468 -11.10 -22.44 19.73
C GLU A 468 -11.15 -23.96 19.55
N PRO A 469 -11.82 -24.78 20.38
CA PRO A 469 -11.87 -26.23 20.21
C PRO A 469 -12.46 -26.67 18.87
N VAL A 470 -13.41 -25.91 18.34
CA VAL A 470 -14.08 -26.19 17.05
C VAL A 470 -13.17 -25.82 15.88
N PHE A 471 -12.38 -24.75 16.02
CA PHE A 471 -11.52 -24.25 14.93
C PHE A 471 -10.07 -24.76 14.97
N GLY A 472 -9.57 -25.20 16.12
CA GLY A 472 -8.18 -25.64 16.35
C GLY A 472 -7.74 -26.85 15.52
N ILE A 473 -8.70 -27.60 14.99
CA ILE A 473 -8.49 -28.75 14.11
C ILE A 473 -8.04 -28.32 12.69
N HIS A 474 -8.12 -27.01 12.36
CA HIS A 474 -7.86 -26.52 11.01
C HIS A 474 -6.68 -25.55 10.89
N ARG A 475 -5.79 -25.83 9.93
CA ARG A 475 -4.47 -25.20 9.72
C ARG A 475 -4.51 -23.68 9.44
N GLY A 476 -5.65 -23.11 9.06
CA GLY A 476 -5.79 -21.68 8.70
C GLY A 476 -6.31 -20.77 9.82
N TRP A 477 -7.12 -21.29 10.74
CA TRP A 477 -7.80 -20.48 11.77
C TRP A 477 -6.87 -20.07 12.92
N LYS A 478 -5.81 -20.85 13.18
CA LYS A 478 -4.80 -20.51 14.19
C LYS A 478 -4.15 -19.12 13.94
N ARG A 479 -3.81 -18.81 12.67
CA ARG A 479 -3.25 -17.50 12.29
C ARG A 479 -4.27 -16.37 12.43
N PHE A 480 -5.55 -16.68 12.21
CA PHE A 480 -6.64 -15.73 12.38
C PHE A 480 -6.84 -15.36 13.87
N PHE A 481 -6.95 -16.34 14.76
CA PHE A 481 -7.10 -16.09 16.21
C PHE A 481 -5.91 -15.33 16.79
N MET A 482 -4.69 -15.61 16.32
CA MET A 482 -3.50 -14.84 16.69
C MET A 482 -3.61 -13.36 16.27
N ASN A 483 -4.04 -13.08 15.03
CA ASN A 483 -4.23 -11.70 14.56
C ASN A 483 -5.37 -10.99 15.29
N LEU A 484 -6.44 -11.71 15.65
CA LEU A 484 -7.57 -11.20 16.41
C LEU A 484 -7.17 -10.88 17.86
N GLY A 485 -6.44 -11.78 18.53
CA GLY A 485 -5.88 -11.55 19.86
C GLY A 485 -4.95 -10.34 19.89
N LEU A 486 -4.05 -10.21 18.91
CA LEU A 486 -3.19 -9.03 18.76
C LEU A 486 -3.97 -7.74 18.53
N ALA A 487 -5.11 -7.78 17.84
CA ALA A 487 -5.95 -6.61 17.64
C ALA A 487 -6.76 -6.25 18.90
N ILE A 488 -7.23 -7.23 19.66
CA ILE A 488 -7.90 -7.02 20.96
C ILE A 488 -6.91 -6.40 21.97
N ALA A 489 -5.71 -6.97 22.08
CA ALA A 489 -4.66 -6.40 22.92
C ALA A 489 -4.18 -5.03 22.42
N GLY A 490 -4.14 -4.82 21.10
CA GLY A 490 -3.83 -3.52 20.50
C GLY A 490 -4.92 -2.46 20.73
N ALA A 491 -6.19 -2.87 20.82
CA ALA A 491 -7.34 -1.99 21.04
C ALA A 491 -7.55 -1.62 22.51
N GLY A 492 -7.09 -2.44 23.47
CA GLY A 492 -7.29 -2.20 24.90
C GLY A 492 -6.01 -2.01 25.74
N VAL A 493 -4.95 -2.76 25.47
CA VAL A 493 -3.84 -2.93 26.44
C VAL A 493 -2.58 -2.15 26.03
N VAL A 494 -2.25 -2.10 24.74
CA VAL A 494 -1.01 -1.47 24.27
C VAL A 494 -1.04 0.06 24.40
N TYR A 495 -2.20 0.69 24.23
CA TYR A 495 -2.32 2.16 24.32
C TYR A 495 -2.18 2.66 25.77
N LEU A 496 -2.83 1.99 26.74
CA LEU A 496 -2.74 2.33 28.16
C LEU A 496 -1.43 1.84 28.80
N GLY A 497 -0.92 0.67 28.38
CA GLY A 497 0.37 0.15 28.81
C GLY A 497 1.55 1.00 28.31
N ALA A 498 1.52 1.48 27.07
CA ALA A 498 2.56 2.37 26.55
C ALA A 498 2.60 3.74 27.26
N LEU A 499 1.44 4.27 27.68
CA LEU A 499 1.33 5.50 28.46
C LEU A 499 1.86 5.34 29.90
N ALA A 500 1.61 4.21 30.54
CA ALA A 500 2.13 3.89 31.88
C ALA A 500 3.63 3.57 31.87
N LEU A 501 4.11 2.81 30.88
CA LEU A 501 5.52 2.40 30.75
C LEU A 501 6.44 3.57 30.37
N ARG A 502 5.95 4.55 29.60
CA ARG A 502 6.69 5.78 29.25
C ARG A 502 6.92 6.69 30.45
N LYS A 503 6.05 6.63 31.47
CA LYS A 503 6.15 7.46 32.68
C LYS A 503 7.00 6.81 33.78
N CYS A 504 7.08 5.48 33.82
CA CYS A 504 7.72 4.77 34.93
C CYS A 504 9.13 4.20 34.64
N MET A 505 9.52 3.87 33.41
CA MET A 505 10.70 2.99 33.23
C MET A 505 11.77 3.37 32.19
N GLY A 506 11.65 4.44 31.41
CA GLY A 506 12.81 4.99 30.67
C GLY A 506 13.64 4.03 29.80
N TYR A 507 13.08 2.92 29.28
CA TYR A 507 13.83 1.94 28.49
C TYR A 507 13.57 2.05 26.98
N LYS A 508 14.66 1.99 26.20
CA LYS A 508 14.69 1.89 24.73
C LYS A 508 14.85 0.42 24.33
N HIS A 509 14.01 -0.02 23.39
CA HIS A 509 14.04 -1.29 22.65
C HIS A 509 13.40 -2.51 23.32
N ILE A 510 12.21 -2.88 22.80
CA ILE A 510 11.70 -4.25 22.87
C ILE A 510 11.68 -4.79 21.44
N ARG A 511 12.46 -5.85 21.17
CA ARG A 511 12.42 -6.59 19.91
C ARG A 511 11.44 -7.74 20.07
N PHE A 512 10.47 -7.85 19.16
CA PHE A 512 9.70 -9.08 18.98
C PHE A 512 10.07 -9.71 17.64
N PHE A 513 10.17 -11.05 17.66
CA PHE A 513 10.24 -12.01 16.55
C PHE A 513 11.62 -12.58 16.16
N GLY A 514 11.88 -13.76 16.73
CA GLY A 514 12.57 -14.91 16.13
C GLY A 514 11.62 -16.12 16.17
N SER A 515 11.84 -17.11 15.31
CA SER A 515 10.90 -18.13 14.82
C SER A 515 10.28 -19.14 15.80
N THR A 516 9.07 -19.60 15.42
CA THR A 516 8.40 -20.90 15.69
C THR A 516 8.17 -21.34 17.14
N ARG A 517 7.00 -20.98 17.68
CA ARG A 517 6.02 -21.90 18.30
C ARG A 517 4.70 -21.16 18.56
N SER A 518 3.70 -21.44 17.74
CA SER A 518 2.40 -20.77 17.81
C SER A 518 1.60 -21.11 19.07
N GLU A 519 1.90 -22.24 19.70
CA GLU A 519 1.29 -22.68 20.97
C GLU A 519 1.84 -21.87 22.14
N ASP A 520 3.16 -21.76 22.27
CA ASP A 520 3.82 -20.93 23.29
C ASP A 520 3.36 -19.46 23.22
N ILE A 521 3.18 -18.90 22.01
CA ILE A 521 2.69 -17.52 21.83
C ILE A 521 1.24 -17.35 22.28
N LEU A 522 0.37 -18.32 21.99
CA LEU A 522 -1.04 -18.25 22.39
C LEU A 522 -1.17 -18.44 23.91
N GLU A 523 -0.33 -19.28 24.50
CA GLU A 523 -0.27 -19.52 25.93
C GLU A 523 0.34 -18.34 26.70
N ASP A 524 1.40 -17.71 26.17
CA ASP A 524 1.96 -16.47 26.69
C ASP A 524 0.95 -15.32 26.61
N PHE A 525 0.17 -15.26 25.52
CA PHE A 525 -0.92 -14.29 25.38
C PHE A 525 -2.04 -14.51 26.40
N LYS A 526 -2.46 -15.76 26.62
CA LYS A 526 -3.46 -16.13 27.64
C LYS A 526 -2.96 -15.78 29.04
N LYS A 527 -1.70 -16.10 29.36
CA LYS A 527 -1.05 -15.71 30.63
C LYS A 527 -1.01 -14.21 30.83
N GLU A 528 -0.73 -13.45 29.78
CA GLU A 528 -0.64 -11.99 29.91
C GLU A 528 -2.01 -11.33 30.07
N LEU A 529 -3.05 -11.90 29.48
CA LEU A 529 -4.45 -11.53 29.76
C LEU A 529 -4.86 -11.86 31.20
N GLU A 530 -4.49 -13.05 31.70
CA GLU A 530 -4.72 -13.43 33.10
C GLU A 530 -3.95 -12.53 34.08
N ASN A 531 -2.70 -12.16 33.76
CA ASN A 531 -1.89 -11.24 34.55
C ASN A 531 -2.49 -9.83 34.63
N ILE A 532 -3.17 -9.37 33.58
CA ILE A 532 -3.89 -8.09 33.58
C ILE A 532 -5.12 -8.17 34.49
N ASN A 533 -5.85 -9.29 34.47
CA ASN A 533 -7.01 -9.51 35.33
C ASN A 533 -6.65 -9.67 36.83
N ASN A 534 -5.43 -10.14 37.14
CA ASN A 534 -4.98 -10.40 38.50
C ASN A 534 -4.27 -9.23 39.19
N ARG A 535 -4.05 -8.10 38.52
CA ARG A 535 -3.48 -6.90 39.16
C ARG A 535 -4.59 -6.08 39.81
N GLU A 536 -4.65 -6.10 41.14
CA GLU A 536 -5.36 -5.06 41.91
C GLU A 536 -4.76 -3.70 41.55
N PHE A 537 -5.50 -2.90 40.79
CA PHE A 537 -5.17 -1.50 40.54
C PHE A 537 -5.36 -0.74 41.86
N PHE A 538 -4.26 -0.50 42.58
CA PHE A 538 -4.25 0.36 43.75
C PHE A 538 -4.68 1.80 43.39
N GLU A 539 -5.49 2.35 44.30
CA GLU A 539 -6.07 3.68 44.34
C GLU A 539 -5.14 4.79 43.81
N ILE A 540 -5.63 5.60 42.87
CA ILE A 540 -5.18 6.98 42.70
C ILE A 540 -6.35 7.87 43.12
N SER A 541 -6.17 8.48 44.28
CA SER A 541 -7.04 9.49 44.88
C SER A 541 -7.09 10.75 44.00
N TYR A 542 -8.26 11.41 44.05
CA TYR A 542 -8.63 12.71 43.46
C TYR A 542 -7.52 13.74 43.25
#